data_AF-A0A5P1EFF5-F1
#
_entry.id   AF-A0A5P1EFF5-F1
#
_cell.length_a   1.000
_cell.length_b   1.000
_cell.length_c   1.000
_cell.angle_alpha   90.00
_cell.angle_beta   90.00
_cell.angle_gamma   90.00
#
_symmetry.space_group_name_H-M   'P 1'
#
loop_
_entity.id
_entity.type
_entity.pdbx_description
1 polymer ?
#
loop_
_entity_poly.entity_id
_entity_poly.type
_entity_poly.pdbx_seq_one_letter_code
_entity_poly.pdbx_strand_id
1 'polypeptide(L)'
;MGAKAKKALKKNLKKAVSLRTNEPTDFLPLEGGPGQRIPEEPVENTATVLYIGRIPHGFYEEQIEGFFKQFGKIKRFRIARNRKTGKSKHFGFIEFENPEVAKVVADEINGYLLFEHNLQVKLMPPERVHPKLWVGANRKFSPLNSREIERKRHNKERTLAEHQKMVKGILKRDEKRRKRIEAAGIDYECPELVGEKQPAPKKIKFTD
;
A
#
# COMPACT_ATOMS: atom_id res chain seq x y z
N MET A 1 -12.75 -18.62 -34.96
CA MET A 1 -13.46 -18.46 -33.66
C MET A 1 -12.86 -17.30 -32.86
N GLY A 2 -13.55 -16.16 -32.81
CA GLY A 2 -13.03 -14.88 -32.32
C GLY A 2 -12.70 -14.83 -30.82
N ALA A 3 -11.80 -13.91 -30.44
CA ALA A 3 -11.30 -13.75 -29.07
C ALA A 3 -12.40 -13.54 -28.01
N LYS A 4 -13.58 -13.03 -28.40
CA LYS A 4 -14.75 -12.90 -27.53
C LYS A 4 -15.35 -14.26 -27.12
N ALA A 5 -15.37 -15.25 -28.01
CA ALA A 5 -15.85 -16.61 -27.72
C ALA A 5 -14.91 -17.37 -26.77
N LYS A 6 -13.58 -17.20 -26.95
CA LYS A 6 -12.57 -17.80 -26.05
C LYS A 6 -12.64 -17.23 -24.62
N LYS A 7 -13.04 -15.96 -24.47
CA LYS A 7 -13.19 -15.29 -23.16
C LYS A 7 -14.45 -15.73 -22.42
N ALA A 8 -15.54 -16.02 -23.13
CA ALA A 8 -16.77 -16.60 -22.58
C ALA A 8 -16.56 -18.06 -22.12
N LEU A 9 -15.88 -18.88 -22.92
CA LEU A 9 -15.48 -20.25 -22.55
C LEU A 9 -14.62 -20.29 -21.28
N LYS A 10 -13.63 -19.37 -21.15
CA LYS A 10 -12.78 -19.28 -19.94
C LYS A 10 -13.53 -18.79 -18.70
N LYS A 11 -14.60 -18.00 -18.84
CA LYS A 11 -15.45 -17.55 -17.73
C LYS A 11 -16.39 -18.67 -17.27
N ASN A 12 -16.90 -19.48 -18.20
CA ASN A 12 -17.72 -20.66 -17.89
C ASN A 12 -16.88 -21.80 -17.30
N LEU A 13 -15.63 -21.99 -17.74
CA LEU A 13 -14.70 -22.96 -17.12
C LEU A 13 -14.37 -22.58 -15.67
N LYS A 14 -14.17 -21.28 -15.38
CA LYS A 14 -13.93 -20.80 -14.00
C LYS A 14 -15.15 -20.89 -13.09
N LYS A 15 -16.36 -20.82 -13.64
CA LYS A 15 -17.62 -21.02 -12.88
C LYS A 15 -17.95 -22.50 -12.66
N ALA A 16 -17.48 -23.38 -13.55
CA ALA A 16 -17.60 -24.84 -13.38
C ALA A 16 -16.55 -25.40 -12.39
N VAL A 17 -15.36 -24.78 -12.30
CA VAL A 17 -14.32 -25.19 -11.33
C VAL A 17 -14.67 -24.78 -9.89
N SER A 18 -15.52 -23.77 -9.67
CA SER A 18 -15.95 -23.35 -8.33
C SER A 18 -17.12 -24.17 -7.75
N LEU A 19 -17.54 -25.25 -8.41
CA LEU A 19 -18.61 -26.15 -7.95
C LEU A 19 -18.14 -27.59 -7.79
N ARG A 20 -16.82 -27.82 -7.70
CA ARG A 20 -16.28 -29.06 -7.16
C ARG A 20 -16.25 -28.94 -5.65
N THR A 21 -17.39 -29.26 -5.06
CA THR A 21 -17.54 -29.94 -3.79
C THR A 21 -16.21 -30.43 -3.18
N ASN A 22 -15.80 -29.79 -2.08
CA ASN A 22 -14.96 -30.44 -1.08
C ASN A 22 -15.86 -31.45 -0.38
N GLU A 23 -16.06 -32.61 -1.00
CA GLU A 23 -16.58 -33.79 -0.32
C GLU A 23 -15.35 -34.63 0.05
N PRO A 24 -15.11 -34.93 1.34
CA PRO A 24 -14.11 -35.93 1.68
C PRO A 24 -14.63 -37.25 1.10
N THR A 25 -13.80 -37.95 0.34
CA THR A 25 -14.19 -39.25 -0.22
C THR A 25 -14.52 -40.20 0.92
N ASP A 26 -15.82 -40.46 1.12
CA ASP A 26 -16.34 -41.47 2.03
C ASP A 26 -15.82 -42.85 1.59
N PHE A 27 -14.85 -43.37 2.33
CA PHE A 27 -14.47 -44.77 2.23
C PHE A 27 -15.62 -45.59 2.84
N LEU A 28 -16.43 -46.22 2.00
CA LEU A 28 -17.50 -47.11 2.45
C LEU A 28 -16.88 -48.37 3.08
N PRO A 29 -17.09 -48.63 4.38
CA PRO A 29 -16.68 -49.90 4.97
C PRO A 29 -17.46 -51.03 4.30
N LEU A 30 -16.78 -52.11 3.93
CA LEU A 30 -17.39 -53.31 3.32
C LEU A 30 -18.42 -53.99 4.24
N GLU A 31 -18.43 -53.66 5.52
CA GLU A 31 -19.43 -54.10 6.49
C GLU A 31 -20.27 -52.88 6.90
N GLY A 32 -21.55 -52.87 6.51
CA GLY A 32 -22.50 -51.75 6.56
C GLY A 32 -22.83 -51.16 7.94
N GLY A 33 -21.82 -50.66 8.67
CA GLY A 33 -21.97 -49.86 9.87
C GLY A 33 -22.16 -48.36 9.58
N PRO A 34 -22.69 -47.58 10.54
CA PRO A 34 -22.80 -46.13 10.40
C PRO A 34 -21.40 -45.52 10.23
N GLY A 35 -21.21 -44.77 9.14
CA GLY A 35 -19.93 -44.16 8.79
C GLY A 35 -19.35 -43.35 9.95
N GLN A 36 -18.22 -43.80 10.49
CA GLN A 36 -17.46 -43.02 11.45
C GLN A 36 -16.80 -41.87 10.69
N ARG A 37 -17.16 -40.62 11.04
CA ARG A 37 -16.36 -39.46 10.60
C ARG A 37 -14.97 -39.62 11.22
N ILE A 38 -13.96 -39.79 10.38
CA ILE A 38 -12.56 -39.69 10.81
C ILE A 38 -12.42 -38.31 11.47
N PRO A 39 -11.86 -38.20 12.69
CA PRO A 39 -11.53 -36.91 13.26
C PRO A 39 -10.64 -36.16 12.27
N GLU A 40 -11.12 -35.04 11.72
CA GLU A 40 -10.25 -34.14 10.98
C GLU A 40 -9.20 -33.64 11.96
N GLU A 41 -7.97 -34.17 11.85
CA GLU A 41 -6.79 -33.60 12.49
C GLU A 41 -6.79 -32.09 12.17
N PRO A 42 -6.71 -31.21 13.18
CA PRO A 42 -6.78 -29.78 12.94
C PRO A 42 -5.66 -29.41 11.97
N VAL A 43 -6.04 -28.86 10.80
CA VAL A 43 -5.13 -28.40 9.76
C VAL A 43 -3.94 -27.71 10.43
N GLU A 44 -2.76 -28.32 10.34
CA GLU A 44 -1.57 -27.83 11.02
C GLU A 44 -1.40 -26.35 10.66
N ASN A 45 -1.33 -25.50 11.69
CA ASN A 45 -1.28 -24.05 11.53
C ASN A 45 0.06 -23.66 10.92
N THR A 46 0.19 -23.75 9.60
CA THR A 46 1.35 -23.29 8.82
C THR A 46 1.51 -21.77 8.85
N ALA A 47 0.57 -21.05 9.47
CA ALA A 47 0.59 -19.61 9.60
C ALA A 47 1.78 -19.16 10.47
N THR A 48 2.82 -18.64 9.83
CA THR A 48 4.01 -18.10 10.51
C THR A 48 3.95 -16.58 10.71
N VAL A 49 2.90 -15.93 10.17
CA VAL A 49 2.77 -14.48 10.16
C VAL A 49 1.80 -14.01 11.25
N LEU A 50 2.23 -13.05 12.04
CA LEU A 50 1.46 -12.37 13.06
C LEU A 50 1.13 -10.95 12.66
N TYR A 51 -0.09 -10.54 12.96
CA TYR A 51 -0.51 -9.15 12.98
C TYR A 51 -0.33 -8.60 14.40
N ILE A 52 0.29 -7.43 14.51
CA ILE A 52 0.41 -6.68 15.77
C ILE A 52 -0.26 -5.33 15.59
N GLY A 53 -1.21 -4.99 16.45
CA GLY A 53 -1.89 -3.71 16.49
C GLY A 53 -1.76 -3.02 17.83
N ARG A 54 -2.20 -1.75 17.88
CA ARG A 54 -2.16 -0.88 19.07
C ARG A 54 -0.75 -0.66 19.63
N ILE A 55 0.22 -0.58 18.73
CA ILE A 55 1.62 -0.35 19.09
C ILE A 55 1.79 1.09 19.62
N PRO A 56 2.40 1.29 20.79
CA PRO A 56 2.67 2.62 21.34
C PRO A 56 3.57 3.47 20.44
N HIS A 57 3.40 4.79 20.48
CA HIS A 57 4.30 5.71 19.77
C HIS A 57 5.70 5.67 20.41
N GLY A 58 6.74 5.52 19.59
CA GLY A 58 8.12 5.33 20.07
C GLY A 58 8.58 3.87 20.08
N PHE A 59 7.65 2.91 20.07
CA PHE A 59 7.95 1.49 19.95
C PHE A 59 8.00 1.10 18.47
N TYR A 60 9.17 1.28 17.85
CA TYR A 60 9.39 1.13 16.41
C TYR A 60 10.14 -0.16 16.08
N GLU A 61 10.76 -0.21 14.90
CA GLU A 61 11.31 -1.44 14.35
C GLU A 61 12.40 -2.06 15.23
N GLU A 62 13.36 -1.25 15.70
CA GLU A 62 14.47 -1.74 16.53
C GLU A 62 13.96 -2.27 17.89
N GLN A 63 12.99 -1.58 18.50
CA GLN A 63 12.44 -1.97 19.81
C GLN A 63 11.55 -3.21 19.71
N ILE A 64 10.70 -3.29 18.68
CA ILE A 64 9.83 -4.45 18.45
C ILE A 64 10.67 -5.67 18.10
N GLU A 65 11.66 -5.53 17.22
CA GLU A 65 12.54 -6.64 16.87
C GLU A 65 13.29 -7.14 18.11
N GLY A 66 13.82 -6.24 18.95
CA GLY A 66 14.46 -6.61 20.22
C GLY A 66 13.52 -7.36 21.18
N PHE A 67 12.28 -6.89 21.33
CA PHE A 67 11.29 -7.51 22.21
C PHE A 67 10.86 -8.89 21.72
N PHE A 68 10.52 -9.04 20.43
CA PHE A 68 10.02 -10.32 19.91
C PHE A 68 11.12 -11.36 19.67
N LYS A 69 12.39 -10.94 19.59
CA LYS A 69 13.54 -11.85 19.45
C LYS A 69 13.70 -12.79 20.64
N GLN A 70 13.14 -12.47 21.81
CA GLN A 70 13.18 -13.34 22.99
C GLN A 70 12.36 -14.62 22.82
N PHE A 71 11.28 -14.59 22.03
CA PHE A 71 10.42 -15.75 21.80
C PHE A 71 10.98 -16.67 20.69
N GLY A 72 11.71 -16.09 19.74
CA GLY A 72 12.33 -16.86 18.67
C GLY A 72 12.92 -16.00 17.57
N LYS A 73 13.50 -16.67 16.57
CA LYS A 73 14.13 -16.01 15.42
C LYS A 73 13.08 -15.44 14.47
N ILE A 74 13.19 -14.14 14.20
CA ILE A 74 12.31 -13.40 13.29
C ILE A 74 12.90 -13.49 11.87
N LYS A 75 12.10 -13.94 10.89
CA LYS A 75 12.48 -13.93 9.47
C LYS A 75 12.34 -12.53 8.88
N ARG A 76 11.17 -11.91 9.09
CA ARG A 76 10.83 -10.60 8.52
C ARG A 76 9.99 -9.80 9.48
N PHE A 77 10.25 -8.51 9.51
CA PHE A 77 9.48 -7.57 10.31
C PHE A 77 9.12 -6.32 9.52
N ARG A 78 7.89 -5.82 9.70
CA ARG A 78 7.44 -4.58 9.05
C ARG A 78 6.37 -3.84 9.85
N ILE A 79 6.63 -2.57 10.16
CA ILE A 79 5.61 -1.63 10.64
C ILE A 79 4.90 -0.97 9.46
N ALA A 80 3.58 -0.85 9.55
CA ALA A 80 2.81 -0.08 8.60
C ALA A 80 2.96 1.42 8.90
N ARG A 81 3.43 2.18 7.92
CA ARG A 81 3.59 3.64 7.99
C ARG A 81 2.74 4.34 6.94
N ASN A 82 2.41 5.60 7.18
CA ASN A 82 1.75 6.45 6.19
C ASN A 82 2.73 6.82 5.07
N ARG A 83 2.36 6.61 3.80
CA ARG A 83 3.21 6.89 2.64
C ARG A 83 3.56 8.38 2.46
N LYS A 84 2.71 9.28 2.95
CA LYS A 84 2.92 10.73 2.83
C LYS A 84 3.76 11.27 3.98
N THR A 85 3.33 11.02 5.21
CA THR A 85 3.95 11.60 6.41
C THR A 85 5.06 10.74 7.02
N GLY A 86 5.14 9.45 6.66
CA GLY A 86 6.10 8.51 7.24
C GLY A 86 5.80 8.08 8.68
N LYS A 87 4.78 8.66 9.32
CA LYS A 87 4.34 8.31 10.68
C LYS A 87 3.84 6.86 10.73
N SER A 88 4.06 6.19 11.86
CA SER A 88 3.52 4.86 12.11
C SER A 88 1.99 4.89 12.10
N LYS A 89 1.39 3.78 11.67
CA LYS A 89 -0.05 3.53 11.81
C LYS A 89 -0.37 2.72 13.07
N HIS A 90 0.61 2.51 13.95
CA HIS A 90 0.46 1.76 15.21
C HIS A 90 0.06 0.29 15.00
N PHE A 91 0.45 -0.29 13.86
CA PHE A 91 0.34 -1.72 13.59
C PHE A 91 1.47 -2.20 12.68
N GLY A 92 1.76 -3.50 12.71
CA GLY A 92 2.82 -4.15 11.95
C GLY A 92 2.58 -5.65 11.77
N PHE A 93 3.50 -6.27 11.06
CA PHE A 93 3.50 -7.69 10.76
C PHE A 93 4.85 -8.30 11.10
N ILE A 94 4.83 -9.48 11.71
CA ILE A 94 6.01 -10.27 12.04
C ILE A 94 5.88 -11.63 11.39
N GLU A 95 6.94 -12.10 10.76
CA GLU A 95 7.06 -13.48 10.29
C GLU A 95 8.14 -14.16 11.13
N PHE A 96 7.76 -15.17 11.91
CA PHE A 96 8.69 -15.99 12.68
C PHE A 96 9.33 -17.07 11.79
N GLU A 97 10.38 -17.73 12.28
CA GLU A 97 10.93 -18.90 11.59
C GLU A 97 10.04 -20.13 11.76
N ASN A 98 9.55 -20.32 12.99
CA ASN A 98 8.75 -21.48 13.42
C ASN A 98 7.27 -21.10 13.64
N PRO A 99 6.31 -21.88 13.14
CA PRO A 99 4.88 -21.61 13.31
C PRO A 99 4.40 -21.82 14.75
N GLU A 100 5.00 -22.76 15.50
CA GLU A 100 4.67 -23.01 16.90
C GLU A 100 4.93 -21.77 17.77
N VAL A 101 6.08 -21.13 17.58
CA VAL A 101 6.44 -19.89 18.28
C VAL A 101 5.42 -18.79 17.96
N ALA A 102 4.99 -18.67 16.70
CA ALA A 102 3.99 -17.68 16.32
C ALA A 102 2.66 -17.90 17.06
N LYS A 103 2.23 -19.16 17.22
CA LYS A 103 1.00 -19.50 17.95
C LYS A 103 1.11 -19.10 19.43
N VAL A 104 2.19 -19.49 20.11
CA VAL A 104 2.43 -19.16 21.53
C VAL A 104 2.43 -17.64 21.73
N VAL A 105 3.15 -16.90 20.89
CA VAL A 105 3.22 -15.43 20.95
C VAL A 105 1.84 -14.80 20.74
N ALA A 106 1.02 -15.35 19.84
CA ALA A 106 -0.33 -14.84 19.62
C ALA A 106 -1.23 -15.01 20.85
N ASP A 107 -1.10 -16.13 21.56
CA ASP A 107 -1.92 -16.45 22.72
C ASP A 107 -1.46 -15.68 23.97
N GLU A 108 -0.14 -15.60 24.21
CA GLU A 108 0.42 -14.98 25.42
C GLU A 108 0.49 -13.45 25.36
N ILE A 109 0.80 -12.87 24.21
CA ILE A 109 1.04 -11.41 24.09
C ILE A 109 -0.22 -10.63 23.72
N ASN A 110 -1.27 -11.31 23.28
CA ASN A 110 -2.52 -10.64 22.99
C ASN A 110 -3.17 -10.12 24.28
N GLY A 111 -3.28 -8.79 24.40
CA GLY A 111 -3.76 -8.11 25.59
C GLY A 111 -2.65 -7.56 26.50
N TYR A 112 -1.38 -7.85 26.19
CA TYR A 112 -0.24 -7.38 26.97
C TYR A 112 -0.21 -5.85 27.06
N LEU A 113 -0.13 -5.32 28.27
CA LEU A 113 -0.08 -3.89 28.54
C LEU A 113 1.35 -3.38 28.32
N LEU A 114 1.55 -2.63 27.24
CA LEU A 114 2.82 -1.99 26.92
C LEU A 114 2.64 -0.47 26.94
N PHE A 115 3.29 0.19 27.91
CA PHE A 115 3.01 1.58 28.28
C PHE A 115 1.51 1.74 28.62
N GLU A 116 0.78 2.61 27.90
CA GLU A 116 -0.65 2.87 28.11
C GLU A 116 -1.54 2.10 27.12
N HIS A 117 -0.99 1.13 26.38
CA HIS A 117 -1.70 0.43 25.31
C HIS A 117 -1.68 -1.08 25.49
N ASN A 118 -2.85 -1.71 25.40
CA ASN A 118 -2.96 -3.17 25.28
C ASN A 118 -2.67 -3.58 23.83
N LEU A 119 -1.59 -4.34 23.64
CA LEU A 119 -1.22 -4.87 22.35
C LEU A 119 -2.27 -5.86 21.84
N GLN A 120 -2.56 -5.80 20.55
CA GLN A 120 -3.42 -6.77 19.89
C GLN A 120 -2.56 -7.65 18.98
N VAL A 121 -2.40 -8.92 19.33
CA VAL A 121 -1.62 -9.88 18.53
C VAL A 121 -2.57 -10.93 17.98
N LYS A 122 -2.51 -11.19 16.67
CA LYS A 122 -3.36 -12.18 16.01
C LYS A 122 -2.58 -12.99 14.99
N LEU A 123 -2.85 -14.29 14.95
CA LEU A 123 -2.37 -15.16 13.89
C LEU A 123 -3.05 -14.82 12.57
N MET A 124 -2.25 -14.64 11.51
CA MET A 124 -2.74 -14.36 10.17
C MET A 124 -2.67 -15.61 9.32
N PRO A 125 -3.80 -16.11 8.77
CA PRO A 125 -3.76 -17.22 7.85
C PRO A 125 -2.99 -16.82 6.57
N PRO A 126 -2.26 -17.75 5.94
CA PRO A 126 -1.40 -17.45 4.79
C PRO A 126 -2.19 -16.85 3.62
N GLU A 127 -3.47 -17.19 3.46
CA GLU A 127 -4.36 -16.64 2.42
C GLU A 127 -4.57 -15.13 2.54
N ARG A 128 -4.56 -14.58 3.77
CA ARG A 128 -4.73 -13.15 4.02
C ARG A 128 -3.43 -12.37 3.87
N VAL A 129 -2.28 -13.05 3.75
CA VAL A 129 -0.98 -12.43 3.57
C VAL A 129 -0.83 -12.00 2.11
N HIS A 130 -0.96 -10.70 1.86
CA HIS A 130 -0.79 -10.17 0.51
C HIS A 130 0.69 -10.28 0.06
N PRO A 131 1.00 -10.64 -1.20
CA PRO A 131 2.38 -10.82 -1.68
C PRO A 131 3.29 -9.59 -1.49
N LYS A 132 2.72 -8.38 -1.58
CA LYS A 132 3.45 -7.11 -1.38
C LYS A 132 3.61 -6.69 0.11
N LEU A 133 3.23 -7.54 1.06
CA LEU A 133 3.35 -7.26 2.49
C LEU A 133 4.81 -7.04 2.91
N TRP A 134 5.76 -7.69 2.27
CA TRP A 134 7.17 -7.62 2.64
C TRP A 134 8.00 -6.65 1.80
N VAL A 135 7.35 -5.86 0.92
CA VAL A 135 8.08 -4.84 0.13
C VAL A 135 8.62 -3.77 1.06
N GLY A 136 9.95 -3.70 1.16
CA GLY A 136 10.66 -2.78 2.04
C GLY A 136 10.74 -3.25 3.50
N ALA A 137 10.50 -4.54 3.78
CA ALA A 137 10.83 -5.13 5.08
C ALA A 137 12.33 -5.02 5.36
N ASN A 138 12.71 -4.98 6.63
CA ASN A 138 14.09 -4.91 7.13
C ASN A 138 14.91 -3.68 6.66
N ARG A 139 14.27 -2.68 6.02
CA ARG A 139 14.93 -1.40 5.71
C ARG A 139 14.74 -0.43 6.87
N LYS A 140 15.83 0.23 7.30
CA LYS A 140 15.74 1.31 8.27
C LYS A 140 14.88 2.43 7.71
N PHE A 141 13.84 2.81 8.45
CA PHE A 141 12.98 3.90 8.05
C PHE A 141 13.72 5.23 8.17
N SER A 142 13.72 6.02 7.10
CA SER A 142 14.21 7.41 7.11
C SER A 142 13.03 8.35 6.81
N PRO A 143 12.78 9.37 7.66
CA PRO A 143 11.68 10.30 7.44
C PRO A 143 11.88 11.10 6.15
N LEU A 144 10.81 11.26 5.39
CA LEU A 144 10.82 12.12 4.20
C LEU A 144 10.71 13.59 4.62
N ASN A 145 11.69 14.41 4.22
CA ASN A 145 11.64 15.87 4.36
C ASN A 145 10.63 16.48 3.39
N SER A 146 9.33 16.32 3.68
CA SER A 146 8.22 16.72 2.80
C SER A 146 8.30 18.20 2.42
N ARG A 147 8.61 19.07 3.39
CA ARG A 147 8.79 20.53 3.16
C ARG A 147 9.87 20.81 2.13
N GLU A 148 10.99 20.10 2.19
CA GLU A 148 12.10 20.31 1.26
C GLU A 148 11.78 19.78 -0.13
N ILE A 149 11.11 18.63 -0.21
CA ILE A 149 10.63 18.05 -1.47
C ILE A 149 9.64 19.00 -2.15
N GLU A 150 8.67 19.52 -1.40
CA GLU A 150 7.69 20.49 -1.89
C GLU A 150 8.34 21.81 -2.30
N ARG A 151 9.29 22.32 -1.51
CA ARG A 151 10.08 23.51 -1.86
C ARG A 151 10.82 23.31 -3.18
N LYS A 152 11.51 22.17 -3.36
CA LYS A 152 12.20 21.84 -4.62
C LYS A 152 11.23 21.74 -5.79
N ARG A 153 10.03 21.17 -5.58
CA ARG A 153 9.00 21.05 -6.61
C ARG A 153 8.41 22.40 -7.00
N HIS A 154 8.12 23.28 -6.04
CA HIS A 154 7.58 24.61 -6.30
C HIS A 154 8.60 25.53 -6.94
N ASN A 155 9.85 25.48 -6.47
CA ASN A 155 10.95 26.27 -7.00
C ASN A 155 11.53 25.70 -8.30
N LYS A 156 11.06 24.53 -8.75
CA LYS A 156 11.51 23.91 -10.00
C LYS A 156 11.20 24.87 -11.15
N GLU A 157 12.23 25.22 -11.90
CA GLU A 157 12.09 26.05 -13.09
C GLU A 157 11.28 25.30 -14.16
N ARG A 158 10.38 26.03 -14.83
CA ARG A 158 9.55 25.46 -15.89
C ARG A 158 10.40 25.24 -17.14
N THR A 159 10.17 24.13 -17.82
CA THR A 159 10.75 23.87 -19.14
C THR A 159 10.13 24.78 -20.20
N LEU A 160 10.75 24.91 -21.38
CA LEU A 160 10.23 25.74 -22.48
C LEU A 160 8.81 25.33 -22.90
N ALA A 161 8.57 24.03 -23.04
CA ALA A 161 7.25 23.50 -23.40
C ALA A 161 6.19 23.77 -22.31
N GLU A 162 6.57 23.61 -21.04
CA GLU A 162 5.68 23.93 -19.90
C GLU A 162 5.38 25.44 -19.82
N HIS A 163 6.37 26.28 -20.11
CA HIS A 163 6.22 27.72 -20.17
C HIS A 163 5.29 28.13 -21.32
N GLN A 164 5.49 27.62 -22.53
CA GLN A 164 4.60 27.86 -23.68
C GLN A 164 3.17 27.42 -23.39
N LYS A 165 2.97 26.25 -22.75
CA LYS A 165 1.65 25.77 -22.34
C LYS A 165 0.99 26.70 -21.32
N MET A 166 1.77 27.23 -20.38
CA MET A 166 1.30 28.18 -19.39
C MET A 166 0.90 29.51 -20.04
N VAL A 167 1.71 30.08 -20.94
CA VAL A 167 1.39 31.29 -21.71
C VAL A 167 0.12 31.10 -22.55
N LYS A 168 0.00 30.00 -23.30
CA LYS A 168 -1.23 29.66 -24.05
C LYS A 168 -2.47 29.63 -23.15
N GLY A 169 -2.33 29.11 -21.93
CA GLY A 169 -3.40 29.09 -20.95
C GLY A 169 -3.75 30.46 -20.36
N ILE A 170 -2.80 31.40 -20.33
CA ILE A 170 -3.04 32.80 -19.94
C ILE A 170 -3.80 33.51 -21.07
N LEU A 171 -3.33 33.41 -22.32
CA LEU A 171 -3.97 34.03 -23.49
C LEU A 171 -5.43 33.60 -23.64
N LYS A 172 -5.71 32.29 -23.52
CA LYS A 172 -7.09 31.77 -23.59
C LYS A 172 -7.99 32.30 -22.47
N ARG A 173 -7.45 32.57 -21.28
CA ARG A 173 -8.21 33.16 -20.17
C ARG A 173 -8.44 34.65 -20.40
N ASP A 174 -7.47 35.34 -20.99
CA ASP A 174 -7.56 36.75 -21.32
C ASP A 174 -8.60 37.01 -22.41
N GLU A 175 -8.58 36.25 -23.50
CA GLU A 175 -9.61 36.31 -24.56
C GLU A 175 -11.03 36.14 -23.99
N LYS A 176 -11.21 35.16 -23.09
CA LYS A 176 -12.51 34.94 -22.43
C LYS A 176 -12.90 36.12 -21.54
N ARG A 177 -11.94 36.78 -20.89
CA ARG A 177 -12.18 37.96 -20.07
C ARG A 177 -12.61 39.13 -20.95
N ARG A 178 -11.89 39.39 -22.05
CA ARG A 178 -12.22 40.46 -23.02
C ARG A 178 -13.63 40.31 -23.56
N LYS A 179 -14.02 39.11 -24.00
CA LYS A 179 -15.38 38.82 -24.48
C LYS A 179 -16.46 39.08 -23.42
N ARG A 180 -16.17 38.86 -22.14
CA ARG A 180 -17.12 39.14 -21.04
C ARG A 180 -17.28 40.64 -20.78
N ILE A 181 -16.19 41.40 -20.91
CA ILE A 181 -16.19 42.86 -20.75
C ILE A 181 -16.97 43.50 -21.89
N GLU A 182 -16.71 43.06 -23.13
CA GLU A 182 -17.44 43.48 -24.33
C GLU A 182 -18.94 43.15 -24.23
N ALA A 183 -19.28 41.93 -23.81
CA ALA A 183 -20.68 41.54 -23.59
C ALA A 183 -21.38 42.34 -22.47
N ALA A 184 -20.63 42.87 -21.51
CA ALA A 184 -21.14 43.76 -20.48
C ALA A 184 -21.25 45.22 -20.94
N GLY A 185 -20.83 45.54 -22.17
CA GLY A 185 -20.84 46.89 -22.73
C GLY A 185 -19.86 47.85 -22.06
N ILE A 186 -18.82 47.32 -21.40
CA ILE A 186 -17.83 48.12 -20.69
C ILE A 186 -16.70 48.46 -21.67
N ASP A 187 -16.48 49.77 -21.88
CA ASP A 187 -15.37 50.26 -22.69
C ASP A 187 -14.07 50.25 -21.87
N TYR A 188 -13.37 49.11 -21.90
CA TYR A 188 -12.12 48.90 -21.18
C TYR A 188 -11.09 48.20 -22.05
N GLU A 189 -10.01 48.91 -22.37
CA GLU A 189 -8.86 48.37 -23.08
C GLU A 189 -7.96 47.58 -22.12
N CYS A 190 -8.00 46.25 -22.23
CA CYS A 190 -7.13 45.39 -21.42
C CYS A 190 -5.66 45.58 -21.84
N PRO A 191 -4.76 45.93 -20.90
CA PRO A 191 -3.34 46.07 -21.20
C PRO A 191 -2.72 44.74 -21.67
N GLU A 192 -1.64 44.84 -22.43
CA GLU A 192 -0.91 43.69 -22.94
C GLU A 192 -0.35 42.83 -21.79
N LEU A 193 -0.32 41.51 -22.02
CA LEU A 193 0.21 40.56 -21.05
C LEU A 193 1.75 40.63 -21.03
N VAL A 194 2.28 41.45 -20.13
CA VAL A 194 3.73 41.55 -19.89
C VAL A 194 4.20 40.24 -19.25
N GLY A 195 4.95 39.42 -20.02
CA GLY A 195 5.45 38.13 -19.56
C GLY A 195 5.59 37.05 -20.64
N GLU A 196 5.30 37.36 -21.90
CA GLU A 196 5.53 36.45 -23.04
C GLU A 196 7.02 36.20 -23.34
N LYS A 197 7.91 37.08 -22.85
CA LYS A 197 9.35 36.93 -23.02
C LYS A 197 9.81 35.71 -22.24
N GLN A 198 10.33 34.71 -22.96
CA GLN A 198 10.89 33.52 -22.32
C GLN A 198 11.96 33.95 -21.32
N PRO A 199 11.98 33.37 -20.10
CA PRO A 199 13.08 33.63 -19.18
C PRO A 199 14.37 33.12 -19.84
N ALA A 200 15.36 34.00 -19.99
CA ALA A 200 16.67 33.62 -20.50
C ALA A 200 17.24 32.48 -19.63
N PRO A 201 17.92 31.48 -20.23
CA PRO A 201 18.51 30.40 -19.45
C PRO A 201 19.49 30.99 -18.43
N LYS A 202 19.27 30.70 -17.14
CA LYS A 202 20.13 31.23 -16.06
C LYS A 202 21.57 30.72 -16.08
N LYS A 203 21.85 29.68 -16.87
CA LYS A 203 23.19 29.11 -17.05
C LYS A 203 23.54 29.14 -18.53
N ILE A 204 24.57 29.90 -18.88
CA ILE A 204 25.21 29.88 -20.20
C ILE A 204 26.03 28.58 -20.24
N LYS A 205 25.72 27.68 -21.19
CA LYS A 205 26.60 26.55 -21.49
C LYS A 205 27.62 27.04 -22.52
N PHE A 206 28.90 27.02 -22.16
CA PHE A 206 29.97 27.19 -23.13
C PHE A 206 30.17 25.85 -23.85
N THR A 207 30.26 25.88 -25.18
CA THR A 207 30.70 24.74 -25.98
C THR A 207 32.22 24.74 -25.97
N ASP A 208 32.84 23.61 -25.62
CA ASP A 208 34.28 23.38 -25.74
C ASP A 208 34.76 23.44 -27.19
#